data_AF-A0A3M0VY81-F1
#
_entry.id   AF-A0A3M0VY81-F1
#
_cell.length_a   1.000
_cell.length_b   1.000
_cell.length_c   1.000
_cell.angle_alpha   90.00
_cell.angle_beta   90.00
_cell.angle_gamma   90.00
#
_symmetry.space_group_name_H-M   'P 1'
#
loop_
_entity.id
_entity.type
_entity.pdbx_description
1 polymer ?
#
loop_
_entity_poly.entity_id
_entity_poly.type
_entity_poly.pdbx_seq_one_letter_code
_entity_poly.pdbx_strand_id
1 'polypeptide(L)'
;MAVKAIVLYANDADMTFDIDYYVTKHFKLVQETWTKNGLQSWDIVKFDDGALGARPEFLIQATLVFTDEAALKSALADAGAAAIFSDIPNFTNKKPIILSGAIGYEVYALDVSIGAPIKSLGSKKYVQVDVTSADSIAQFKADFGDDRPVDLLLNVAGIMAKPADDALKTTTLATLTKAFAVNASGPFLLTQALLPNVLAAGKGAKIAIVSSRVGSMADNGSGGMYAYRASKAAVNSIGVSLSADLRPHGVTVLLLHPGVNNTNLAGGILPSLAQALAQAFEPADTAEKLFKLVEEKTLEDSGKFFQYEGNQLPW
;
A
#
# COMPACT_ATOMS: atom_id res chain seq x y z
N MET A 1 -5.94 4.88 1.80
CA MET A 1 -5.48 5.32 3.13
C MET A 1 -6.35 6.47 3.58
N ALA A 2 -6.59 6.56 4.89
CA ALA A 2 -7.45 7.59 5.43
C ALA A 2 -6.95 8.99 5.09
N VAL A 3 -7.88 9.86 4.71
CA VAL A 3 -7.62 11.28 4.43
C VAL A 3 -8.21 12.11 5.55
N LYS A 4 -7.47 13.13 5.98
CA LYS A 4 -7.98 14.12 6.93
C LYS A 4 -8.44 15.36 6.18
N ALA A 5 -9.67 15.77 6.42
CA ALA A 5 -10.15 17.11 6.09
C ALA A 5 -10.14 17.96 7.36
N ILE A 6 -9.49 19.11 7.30
CA ILE A 6 -9.38 20.08 8.38
C ILE A 6 -10.25 21.28 7.99
N VAL A 7 -11.17 21.65 8.87
CA VAL A 7 -12.02 22.83 8.72
C VAL A 7 -11.59 23.86 9.76
N LEU A 8 -11.16 25.04 9.30
CA LEU A 8 -10.68 26.13 10.15
C LEU A 8 -11.59 27.34 10.02
N TYR A 9 -11.77 28.08 11.13
CA TYR A 9 -12.47 29.37 11.14
C TYR A 9 -11.55 30.46 11.69
N ALA A 10 -11.31 31.51 10.89
CA ALA A 10 -10.41 32.61 11.21
C ALA A 10 -10.92 33.43 12.41
N ASN A 11 -10.04 33.69 13.37
CA ASN A 11 -10.36 34.39 14.62
C ASN A 11 -10.18 35.91 14.50
N ASP A 12 -10.81 36.50 13.49
CA ASP A 12 -10.75 37.96 13.27
C ASP A 12 -11.50 38.71 14.39
N ALA A 13 -11.27 40.02 14.49
CA ALA A 13 -11.86 40.87 15.53
C ALA A 13 -13.41 40.86 15.56
N ASP A 14 -14.05 40.69 14.41
CA ASP A 14 -15.51 40.67 14.21
C ASP A 14 -16.12 39.25 14.23
N MET A 15 -15.35 38.22 14.56
CA MET A 15 -15.81 36.83 14.59
C MET A 15 -17.01 36.65 15.54
N THR A 16 -18.08 36.02 15.05
CA THR A 16 -19.13 35.42 15.86
C THR A 16 -19.05 33.90 15.74
N PHE A 17 -19.14 33.17 16.85
CA PHE A 17 -19.13 31.70 16.83
C PHE A 17 -19.97 31.10 17.97
N ASP A 18 -21.05 30.38 17.63
CA ASP A 18 -21.85 29.59 18.56
C ASP A 18 -21.35 28.14 18.57
N ILE A 19 -20.52 27.82 19.57
CA ILE A 19 -19.90 26.50 19.70
C ILE A 19 -20.92 25.40 20.02
N ASP A 20 -21.97 25.73 20.77
CA ASP A 20 -22.97 24.74 21.18
C ASP A 20 -23.83 24.34 19.97
N TYR A 21 -24.24 25.31 19.15
CA TYR A 21 -24.91 25.03 17.88
C TYR A 21 -23.99 24.23 16.94
N TYR A 22 -22.72 24.65 16.81
CA TYR A 22 -21.76 23.99 15.94
C TYR A 22 -21.58 22.50 16.27
N VAL A 23 -21.43 22.16 17.55
CA VAL A 23 -21.22 20.77 17.98
C VAL A 23 -22.54 19.98 17.96
N THR A 24 -23.63 20.53 18.50
CA THR A 24 -24.87 19.76 18.75
C THR A 24 -25.82 19.70 17.56
N LYS A 25 -25.74 20.65 16.62
CA LYS A 25 -26.61 20.73 15.44
C LYS A 25 -25.81 20.53 14.16
N HIS A 26 -24.83 21.40 13.90
CA HIS A 26 -24.11 21.40 12.63
C HIS A 26 -23.31 20.11 12.43
N PHE A 27 -22.51 19.68 13.41
CA PHE A 27 -21.72 18.45 13.28
C PHE A 27 -22.56 17.18 13.28
N LYS A 28 -23.75 17.21 13.90
CA LYS A 28 -24.72 16.12 13.76
C LYS A 28 -25.20 16.00 12.31
N LEU A 29 -25.55 17.11 11.67
CA LEU A 29 -25.91 17.15 10.24
C LEU A 29 -24.77 16.65 9.35
N VAL A 30 -23.53 17.09 9.61
CA VAL A 30 -22.32 16.61 8.91
C VAL A 30 -22.17 15.10 9.05
N GLN A 31 -22.24 14.58 10.27
CA GLN A 31 -22.11 13.15 10.54
C GLN A 31 -23.20 12.34 9.82
N GLU A 32 -24.46 12.72 9.97
CA GLU A 32 -25.59 12.01 9.33
C GLU A 32 -25.49 12.00 7.80
N THR A 33 -25.00 13.11 7.21
CA THR A 33 -24.89 13.25 5.76
C THR A 33 -23.67 12.53 5.18
N TRP A 34 -22.51 12.60 5.84
CA TRP A 34 -21.25 12.13 5.26
C TRP A 34 -20.79 10.74 5.74
N THR A 35 -21.41 10.16 6.78
CA THR A 35 -21.09 8.77 7.19
C THR A 35 -21.30 7.77 6.05
N LYS A 36 -22.39 7.91 5.28
CA LYS A 36 -22.66 7.06 4.09
C LYS A 36 -21.61 7.23 2.98
N ASN A 37 -20.85 8.33 3.00
CA ASN A 37 -19.81 8.65 2.04
C ASN A 37 -18.40 8.39 2.60
N GLY A 38 -18.27 7.57 3.65
CA GLY A 38 -16.97 7.12 4.16
C GLY A 38 -16.33 8.01 5.23
N LEU A 39 -17.08 8.92 5.86
CA LEU A 39 -16.63 9.58 7.09
C LEU A 39 -16.54 8.54 8.23
N GLN A 40 -15.36 8.37 8.82
CA GLN A 40 -15.07 7.38 9.86
C GLN A 40 -15.15 7.99 11.27
N SER A 41 -14.57 9.19 11.44
CA SER A 41 -14.54 9.90 12.71
C SER A 41 -14.38 11.39 12.51
N TRP A 42 -14.66 12.15 13.56
CA TRP A 42 -14.38 13.57 13.60
C TRP A 42 -14.04 14.01 15.02
N ASP A 43 -13.30 15.11 15.13
CA ASP A 43 -12.94 15.77 16.38
C ASP A 43 -12.96 17.29 16.18
N ILE A 44 -13.25 18.04 17.24
CA ILE A 44 -13.33 19.51 17.22
C ILE A 44 -12.49 20.06 18.36
N VAL A 45 -11.58 20.97 18.00
CA VAL A 45 -10.76 21.73 18.94
C VAL A 45 -11.18 23.20 18.84
N LYS A 46 -11.51 23.78 19.98
CA LYS A 46 -11.55 25.23 20.14
C LYS A 46 -10.22 25.69 20.71
N PHE A 47 -9.57 26.64 20.04
CA PHE A 47 -8.34 27.22 20.51
C PHE A 47 -8.64 28.34 21.49
N ASP A 48 -8.13 28.19 22.70
CA ASP A 48 -8.06 29.28 23.67
C ASP A 48 -6.84 30.17 23.38
N ASP A 49 -6.74 31.31 24.05
CA ASP A 49 -5.55 32.14 23.99
C ASP A 49 -4.32 31.29 24.34
N GLY A 50 -3.30 31.34 23.48
CA GLY A 50 -2.17 30.43 23.57
C GLY A 50 -1.43 30.59 24.90
N ALA A 51 -0.72 29.55 25.34
CA ALA A 51 0.08 29.58 26.59
C ALA A 51 1.13 30.73 26.66
N LEU A 52 1.41 31.38 25.52
CA LEU A 52 2.30 32.54 25.38
C LEU A 52 1.56 33.88 25.24
N GLY A 53 0.24 33.91 25.47
CA GLY A 53 -0.59 35.13 25.55
C GLY A 53 -1.02 35.74 24.21
N ALA A 54 -0.78 35.07 23.09
CA ALA A 54 -1.24 35.53 21.78
C ALA A 54 -2.62 34.96 21.45
N ARG A 55 -3.50 35.84 20.95
CA ARG A 55 -4.78 35.45 20.35
C ARG A 55 -4.50 34.51 19.17
N PRO A 56 -5.10 33.32 19.10
CA PRO A 56 -4.85 32.39 18.01
C PRO A 56 -5.42 32.92 16.70
N GLU A 57 -4.76 32.64 15.57
CA GLU A 57 -5.22 33.03 14.23
C GLU A 57 -6.53 32.34 13.84
N PHE A 58 -6.77 31.14 14.36
CA PHE A 58 -8.01 30.37 14.16
C PHE A 58 -8.68 30.10 15.51
N LEU A 59 -10.00 30.19 15.54
CA LEU A 59 -10.77 29.94 16.76
C LEU A 59 -11.13 28.46 16.89
N ILE A 60 -11.43 27.81 15.77
CA ILE A 60 -11.92 26.44 15.70
C ILE A 60 -11.14 25.67 14.65
N GLN A 61 -10.79 24.42 14.99
CA GLN A 61 -10.39 23.38 14.05
C GLN A 61 -11.31 22.19 14.22
N ALA A 62 -11.97 21.76 13.14
CA ALA A 62 -12.55 20.43 13.07
C ALA A 62 -11.69 19.53 12.19
N THR A 63 -11.43 18.31 12.65
CA THR A 63 -10.70 17.29 11.90
C THR A 63 -11.67 16.17 11.57
N LEU A 64 -11.89 15.90 10.29
CA LEU A 64 -12.71 14.80 9.79
C LEU A 64 -11.81 13.75 9.14
N VAL A 65 -12.02 12.47 9.47
CA VAL A 65 -11.26 11.36 8.91
C VAL A 65 -12.15 10.57 7.95
N PHE A 66 -11.77 10.52 6.68
CA PHE A 66 -12.43 9.74 5.65
C PHE A 66 -11.62 8.49 5.31
N THR A 67 -12.28 7.43 4.82
CA THR A 67 -11.61 6.17 4.42
C THR A 67 -10.51 6.37 3.38
N ASP A 68 -10.73 7.29 2.43
CA ASP A 68 -9.80 7.68 1.37
C ASP A 68 -10.19 9.03 0.72
N GLU A 69 -9.42 9.45 -0.27
CA GLU A 69 -9.64 10.71 -0.97
C GLU A 69 -10.90 10.69 -1.85
N ALA A 70 -11.27 9.53 -2.40
CA ALA A 70 -12.47 9.40 -3.22
C ALA A 70 -13.73 9.52 -2.35
N ALA A 71 -13.70 8.98 -1.13
CA ALA A 71 -14.74 9.15 -0.13
C ALA A 71 -14.95 10.63 0.24
N LEU A 72 -13.88 11.38 0.52
CA LEU A 72 -13.96 12.83 0.76
C LEU A 72 -14.57 13.57 -0.45
N LYS A 73 -14.12 13.25 -1.67
CA LYS A 73 -14.68 13.85 -2.91
C LYS A 73 -16.16 13.54 -3.08
N SER A 74 -16.58 12.30 -2.80
CA SER A 74 -17.99 11.88 -2.84
C SER A 74 -18.82 12.64 -1.80
N ALA A 75 -18.32 12.78 -0.58
CA ALA A 75 -18.97 13.52 0.48
C ALA A 75 -19.20 14.99 0.11
N LEU A 76 -18.19 15.64 -0.46
CA LEU A 76 -18.29 17.04 -0.92
C LEU A 76 -19.24 17.21 -2.11
N ALA A 77 -19.42 16.18 -2.94
CA ALA A 77 -20.34 16.18 -4.07
C ALA A 77 -21.77 15.71 -3.73
N ASP A 78 -22.02 15.23 -2.51
CA ASP A 78 -23.33 14.73 -2.08
C ASP A 78 -24.40 15.82 -2.15
N ALA A 79 -25.62 15.46 -2.56
CA ALA A 79 -26.73 16.40 -2.62
C ALA A 79 -27.05 17.05 -1.25
N GLY A 80 -26.78 16.35 -0.14
CA GLY A 80 -26.92 16.86 1.22
C GLY A 80 -25.79 17.82 1.65
N ALA A 81 -24.68 17.88 0.92
CA ALA A 81 -23.57 18.79 1.26
C ALA A 81 -24.00 20.26 1.20
N ALA A 82 -24.93 20.61 0.29
CA ALA A 82 -25.49 21.95 0.22
C ALA A 82 -26.16 22.38 1.54
N ALA A 83 -26.86 21.46 2.22
CA ALA A 83 -27.49 21.72 3.51
C ALA A 83 -26.45 22.07 4.59
N ILE A 84 -25.34 21.31 4.64
CA ILE A 84 -24.21 21.58 5.54
C ILE A 84 -23.68 23.00 5.31
N PHE A 85 -23.33 23.36 4.08
CA PHE A 85 -22.75 24.68 3.81
C PHE A 85 -23.74 25.84 4.04
N SER A 86 -25.03 25.61 3.80
CA SER A 86 -26.08 26.61 4.04
C SER A 86 -26.38 26.83 5.52
N ASP A 87 -26.00 25.90 6.39
CA ASP A 87 -26.20 25.97 7.84
C ASP A 87 -25.14 26.82 8.56
N ILE A 88 -24.01 27.10 7.90
CA ILE A 88 -22.88 27.85 8.46
C ILE A 88 -23.27 29.21 9.08
N PRO A 89 -24.10 30.04 8.43
CA PRO A 89 -24.52 31.33 8.99
C PRO A 89 -25.29 31.23 10.32
N ASN A 90 -25.80 30.05 10.70
CA ASN A 90 -26.53 29.87 11.97
C ASN A 90 -25.62 29.89 13.19
N PHE A 91 -24.33 29.60 13.02
CA PHE A 91 -23.38 29.59 14.14
C PHE A 91 -22.19 30.52 13.94
N THR A 92 -21.88 31.00 12.73
CA THR A 92 -20.75 31.93 12.53
C THR A 92 -20.94 32.86 11.34
N ASN A 93 -20.32 34.04 11.42
CA ASN A 93 -20.20 34.95 10.28
C ASN A 93 -18.96 34.69 9.41
N LYS A 94 -18.10 33.73 9.75
CA LYS A 94 -16.88 33.42 8.99
C LYS A 94 -17.07 32.26 8.04
N LYS A 95 -16.42 32.35 6.87
CA LYS A 95 -16.36 31.24 5.92
C LYS A 95 -15.36 30.20 6.43
N PRO A 96 -15.67 28.90 6.32
CA PRO A 96 -14.70 27.87 6.64
C PRO A 96 -13.56 27.87 5.64
N ILE A 97 -12.35 27.63 6.12
CA ILE A 97 -11.21 27.24 5.31
C ILE A 97 -11.11 25.73 5.40
N ILE A 98 -11.27 25.05 4.28
CA ILE A 98 -11.20 23.58 4.21
C ILE A 98 -9.85 23.21 3.59
N LEU A 99 -9.04 22.53 4.37
CA LEU A 99 -7.77 21.94 3.95
C LEU A 99 -7.94 20.43 3.97
N SER A 100 -7.34 19.71 3.04
CA SER A 100 -7.32 18.25 3.11
C SER A 100 -5.96 17.69 2.74
N GLY A 101 -5.63 16.56 3.35
CA GLY A 101 -4.37 15.88 3.11
C GLY A 101 -4.37 14.49 3.73
N ALA A 102 -3.50 13.63 3.20
CA ALA A 102 -3.20 12.33 3.77
C ALA A 102 -1.72 12.30 4.17
N ILE A 103 -1.40 11.51 5.19
CA ILE A 103 -0.01 11.08 5.42
C ILE A 103 0.07 9.64 4.90
N GLY A 104 0.96 9.41 3.93
CA GLY A 104 1.42 8.09 3.52
C GLY A 104 1.89 8.04 2.07
N TYR A 105 2.05 6.84 1.54
CA TYR A 105 2.62 6.60 0.21
C TYR A 105 1.79 7.15 -0.95
N GLU A 106 2.47 7.84 -1.86
CA GLU A 106 2.00 8.01 -3.23
C GLU A 106 2.29 6.73 -4.02
N VAL A 107 1.24 5.99 -4.37
CA VAL A 107 1.40 4.66 -5.00
C VAL A 107 1.50 4.78 -6.52
N TYR A 108 2.60 4.23 -7.06
CA TYR A 108 2.75 3.94 -8.49
C TYR A 108 2.53 2.44 -8.68
N ALA A 109 1.42 2.07 -9.32
CA ALA A 109 1.08 0.68 -9.58
C ALA A 109 1.60 0.25 -10.95
N LEU A 110 2.46 -0.77 -10.95
CA LEU A 110 3.10 -1.31 -12.14
C LEU A 110 2.52 -2.69 -12.43
N ASP A 111 2.20 -2.96 -13.70
CA ASP A 111 1.77 -4.28 -14.17
C ASP A 111 2.15 -4.44 -15.65
N VAL A 112 2.28 -5.68 -16.13
CA VAL A 112 2.49 -5.96 -17.55
C VAL A 112 1.27 -5.54 -18.41
N SER A 113 0.11 -5.36 -17.77
CA SER A 113 -1.15 -4.98 -18.38
C SER A 113 -1.93 -3.95 -17.54
N ILE A 114 -2.30 -2.82 -18.15
CA ILE A 114 -3.06 -1.76 -17.47
C ILE A 114 -4.55 -1.88 -17.76
N GLY A 115 -5.22 -2.75 -17.01
CA GLY A 115 -6.64 -3.04 -17.12
C GLY A 115 -7.51 -2.49 -15.98
N ALA A 116 -8.79 -2.87 -15.97
CA ALA A 116 -9.72 -2.53 -14.89
C ALA A 116 -9.25 -2.98 -13.48
N PRO A 117 -8.66 -4.19 -13.30
CA PRO A 117 -8.26 -4.65 -11.96
C PRO A 117 -7.20 -3.77 -11.28
N ILE A 118 -6.17 -3.34 -12.01
CA ILE A 118 -5.17 -2.44 -11.42
C ILE A 118 -5.75 -1.03 -11.24
N LYS A 119 -6.57 -0.54 -12.19
CA LYS A 119 -7.18 0.79 -12.10
C LYS A 119 -8.17 0.95 -10.94
N SER A 120 -8.78 -0.13 -10.47
CA SER A 120 -9.67 -0.08 -9.30
C SER A 120 -8.92 0.14 -7.98
N LEU A 121 -7.59 0.09 -7.96
CA LEU A 121 -6.79 0.26 -6.74
C LEU A 121 -6.66 1.73 -6.29
N GLY A 122 -7.11 2.71 -7.08
CA GLY A 122 -7.05 4.12 -6.72
C GLY A 122 -5.62 4.68 -6.57
N SER A 123 -4.64 4.08 -7.23
CA SER A 123 -3.24 4.53 -7.21
C SER A 123 -3.04 5.85 -7.97
N LYS A 124 -2.03 6.63 -7.57
CA LYS A 124 -1.71 7.93 -8.20
C LYS A 124 -1.36 7.77 -9.68
N LYS A 125 -0.61 6.72 -10.02
CA LYS A 125 -0.21 6.41 -11.39
C LYS A 125 -0.28 4.92 -11.67
N TYR A 126 -0.64 4.58 -12.90
CA TYR A 126 -0.60 3.23 -13.45
C TYR A 126 0.40 3.21 -14.58
N VAL A 127 1.38 2.30 -14.55
CA VAL A 127 2.45 2.23 -15.55
C VAL A 127 2.62 0.82 -16.05
N GLN A 128 2.58 0.64 -17.37
CA GLN A 128 2.82 -0.67 -17.96
C GLN A 128 4.31 -0.98 -17.90
N VAL A 129 4.68 -2.05 -17.18
CA VAL A 129 6.08 -2.50 -17.06
C VAL A 129 6.13 -4.01 -17.12
N ASP A 130 6.89 -4.54 -18.08
CA ASP A 130 7.29 -5.94 -18.10
C ASP A 130 8.64 -6.08 -17.40
N VAL A 131 8.62 -6.66 -16.19
CA VAL A 131 9.83 -6.87 -15.38
C VAL A 131 10.81 -7.87 -16.00
N THR A 132 10.40 -8.59 -17.06
CA THR A 132 11.29 -9.49 -17.81
C THR A 132 11.96 -8.81 -19.02
N SER A 133 11.59 -7.57 -19.33
CA SER A 133 12.13 -6.79 -20.44
C SER A 133 13.02 -5.67 -19.94
N ALA A 134 14.32 -5.74 -20.27
CA ALA A 134 15.27 -4.69 -19.95
C ALA A 134 14.86 -3.33 -20.55
N ASP A 135 14.35 -3.33 -21.78
CA ASP A 135 13.87 -2.12 -22.46
C ASP A 135 12.63 -1.54 -21.77
N SER A 136 11.70 -2.41 -21.33
CA SER A 136 10.52 -1.95 -20.58
C SER A 136 10.89 -1.31 -19.25
N ILE A 137 11.85 -1.89 -18.52
CA ILE A 137 12.36 -1.34 -17.26
C ILE A 137 13.12 -0.03 -17.53
N ALA A 138 13.96 0.01 -18.55
CA ALA A 138 14.74 1.20 -18.91
C ALA A 138 13.83 2.38 -19.31
N GLN A 139 12.80 2.11 -20.11
CA GLN A 139 11.80 3.12 -20.49
C GLN A 139 11.06 3.64 -19.25
N PHE A 140 10.59 2.74 -18.39
CA PHE A 140 9.96 3.14 -17.14
C PHE A 140 10.90 3.99 -16.27
N LYS A 141 12.15 3.58 -16.13
CA LYS A 141 13.16 4.29 -15.36
C LYS A 141 13.42 5.69 -15.93
N ALA A 142 13.52 5.84 -17.25
CA ALA A 142 13.66 7.14 -17.90
C ALA A 142 12.46 8.05 -17.60
N ASP A 143 11.24 7.53 -17.67
CA ASP A 143 10.00 8.27 -17.37
C ASP A 143 9.83 8.56 -15.86
N PHE A 144 10.40 7.72 -15.00
CA PHE A 144 10.39 7.86 -13.55
C PHE A 144 11.49 8.81 -13.03
N GLY A 145 12.60 8.97 -13.74
CA GLY A 145 13.69 9.87 -13.35
C GLY A 145 14.39 9.45 -12.05
N ASP A 146 15.39 10.24 -11.63
CA ASP A 146 16.22 10.02 -10.44
C ASP A 146 15.86 10.92 -9.25
N ASP A 147 15.08 11.97 -9.50
CA ASP A 147 14.74 13.03 -8.55
C ASP A 147 13.62 12.66 -7.56
N ARG A 148 13.02 11.50 -7.74
CA ARG A 148 11.92 11.00 -6.90
C ARG A 148 12.41 9.90 -5.96
N PRO A 149 12.40 10.11 -4.64
CA PRO A 149 12.67 9.05 -3.68
C PRO A 149 11.66 7.88 -3.79
N VAL A 150 12.12 6.66 -3.51
CA VAL A 150 11.26 5.48 -3.35
C VAL A 150 11.43 4.95 -1.93
N ASP A 151 10.51 5.35 -1.05
CA ASP A 151 10.51 4.94 0.35
C ASP A 151 10.18 3.44 0.52
N LEU A 152 9.37 2.90 -0.39
CA LEU A 152 8.96 1.49 -0.40
C LEU A 152 8.86 0.95 -1.83
N LEU A 153 9.68 -0.06 -2.14
CA LEU A 153 9.56 -0.86 -3.36
C LEU A 153 8.94 -2.23 -3.03
N LEU A 154 7.73 -2.47 -3.54
CA LEU A 154 7.02 -3.76 -3.38
C LEU A 154 7.12 -4.59 -4.66
N ASN A 155 7.90 -5.68 -4.62
CA ASN A 155 7.97 -6.65 -5.71
C ASN A 155 6.90 -7.72 -5.53
N VAL A 156 5.74 -7.52 -6.17
CA VAL A 156 4.56 -8.40 -6.06
C VAL A 156 4.35 -9.29 -7.29
N ALA A 157 4.79 -8.85 -8.46
CA ALA A 157 4.58 -9.56 -9.73
C ALA A 157 5.11 -11.01 -9.65
N GLY A 158 4.29 -11.95 -10.08
CA GLY A 158 4.64 -13.36 -10.06
C GLY A 158 3.70 -14.21 -10.89
N ILE A 159 4.23 -15.31 -11.41
CA ILE A 159 3.48 -16.31 -12.17
C ILE A 159 3.70 -17.70 -11.59
N MET A 160 2.73 -18.56 -11.84
CA MET A 160 2.81 -20.00 -11.60
C MET A 160 2.32 -20.68 -12.88
N ALA A 161 3.03 -21.72 -13.32
CA ALA A 161 2.56 -22.55 -14.42
C ALA A 161 1.43 -23.48 -13.95
N LYS A 162 0.62 -23.98 -14.88
CA LYS A 162 -0.40 -24.99 -14.53
C LYS A 162 0.30 -26.24 -13.97
N PRO A 163 -0.30 -26.96 -13.01
CA PRO A 163 0.37 -28.12 -12.42
C PRO A 163 0.73 -29.22 -13.42
N ALA A 164 -0.04 -29.36 -14.50
CA ALA A 164 0.27 -30.31 -15.57
C ALA A 164 1.57 -29.95 -16.32
N ASP A 165 1.97 -28.68 -16.31
CA ASP A 165 3.14 -28.14 -17.02
C ASP A 165 4.36 -27.93 -16.12
N ASP A 166 4.19 -28.13 -14.80
CA ASP A 166 5.26 -27.97 -13.78
C ASP A 166 5.30 -29.14 -12.78
N ALA A 167 5.44 -30.35 -13.31
CA ALA A 167 5.62 -31.58 -12.55
C ALA A 167 6.89 -32.33 -13.00
N LEU A 168 7.30 -33.33 -12.21
CA LEU A 168 8.56 -34.09 -12.41
C LEU A 168 8.79 -34.57 -13.86
N LYS A 169 7.73 -34.95 -14.58
CA LYS A 169 7.82 -35.47 -15.95
C LYS A 169 7.55 -34.43 -17.03
N THR A 170 7.05 -33.25 -16.68
CA THR A 170 6.48 -32.28 -17.63
C THR A 170 7.12 -30.90 -17.55
N THR A 171 7.82 -30.57 -16.45
CA THR A 171 8.56 -29.30 -16.35
C THR A 171 9.61 -29.23 -17.46
N THR A 172 9.54 -28.16 -18.26
CA THR A 172 10.48 -27.91 -19.36
C THR A 172 11.45 -26.79 -19.01
N LEU A 173 12.53 -26.65 -19.80
CA LEU A 173 13.42 -25.50 -19.73
C LEU A 173 12.67 -24.18 -19.92
N ALA A 174 11.67 -24.15 -20.81
CA ALA A 174 10.86 -22.96 -21.04
C ALA A 174 10.02 -22.60 -19.81
N THR A 175 9.41 -23.59 -19.14
CA THR A 175 8.66 -23.39 -17.89
C THR A 175 9.58 -22.82 -16.80
N LEU A 176 10.76 -23.41 -16.61
CA LEU A 176 11.79 -22.97 -15.67
C LEU A 176 12.23 -21.53 -15.95
N THR A 177 12.61 -21.26 -17.20
CA THR A 177 13.13 -19.96 -17.63
C THR A 177 12.08 -18.87 -17.44
N LYS A 178 10.83 -19.13 -17.82
CA LYS A 178 9.74 -18.16 -17.68
C LYS A 178 9.45 -17.83 -16.21
N ALA A 179 9.35 -18.85 -15.36
CA ALA A 179 9.13 -18.65 -13.92
C ALA A 179 10.29 -17.88 -13.28
N PHE A 180 11.53 -18.22 -13.64
CA PHE A 180 12.72 -17.55 -13.11
C PHE A 180 12.80 -16.09 -13.56
N ALA A 181 12.55 -15.82 -14.84
CA ALA A 181 12.58 -14.47 -15.40
C ALA A 181 11.59 -13.54 -14.67
N VAL A 182 10.34 -13.98 -14.46
CA VAL A 182 9.32 -13.16 -13.79
C VAL A 182 9.54 -13.10 -12.28
N ASN A 183 9.68 -14.26 -11.62
CA ASN A 183 9.58 -14.32 -10.16
C ASN A 183 10.90 -14.02 -9.43
N ALA A 184 12.04 -14.10 -10.12
CA ALA A 184 13.36 -13.92 -9.52
C ALA A 184 14.16 -12.81 -10.20
N SER A 185 14.40 -12.90 -11.51
CA SER A 185 15.15 -11.88 -12.24
C SER A 185 14.42 -10.53 -12.27
N GLY A 186 13.10 -10.54 -12.46
CA GLY A 186 12.28 -9.32 -12.50
C GLY A 186 12.42 -8.44 -11.25
N PRO A 187 12.19 -8.98 -10.04
CA PRO A 187 12.43 -8.24 -8.79
C PRO A 187 13.84 -7.66 -8.68
N PHE A 188 14.86 -8.41 -9.09
CA PHE A 188 16.25 -7.94 -9.07
C PHE A 188 16.48 -6.78 -10.05
N LEU A 189 16.08 -6.94 -11.31
CA LEU A 189 16.31 -5.96 -12.37
C LEU A 189 15.55 -4.66 -12.12
N LEU A 190 14.30 -4.74 -11.64
CA LEU A 190 13.53 -3.55 -11.27
C LEU A 190 14.16 -2.83 -10.07
N THR A 191 14.59 -3.59 -9.05
CA THR A 191 15.31 -3.03 -7.89
C THR A 191 16.61 -2.36 -8.31
N GLN A 192 17.37 -2.97 -9.23
CA GLN A 192 18.61 -2.40 -9.76
C GLN A 192 18.34 -1.07 -10.48
N ALA A 193 17.31 -1.01 -11.33
CA ALA A 193 16.96 0.21 -12.05
C ALA A 193 16.50 1.35 -11.12
N LEU A 194 15.76 1.03 -10.06
CA LEU A 194 15.27 2.00 -9.07
C LEU A 194 16.22 2.24 -7.90
N LEU A 195 17.40 1.61 -7.89
CA LEU A 195 18.35 1.74 -6.79
C LEU A 195 18.71 3.20 -6.47
N PRO A 196 18.97 4.10 -7.44
CA PRO A 196 19.20 5.51 -7.12
C PRO A 196 18.05 6.15 -6.33
N ASN A 197 16.80 5.82 -6.67
CA ASN A 197 15.61 6.35 -6.01
C ASN A 197 15.43 5.80 -4.59
N VAL A 198 15.72 4.51 -4.40
CA VAL A 198 15.68 3.87 -3.07
C VAL A 198 16.76 4.47 -2.17
N LEU A 199 17.97 4.69 -2.69
CA LEU A 199 19.05 5.32 -1.94
C LEU A 199 18.76 6.80 -1.64
N ALA A 200 18.06 7.50 -2.53
CA ALA A 200 17.64 8.89 -2.31
C ALA A 200 16.61 9.05 -1.19
N ALA A 201 15.77 8.03 -0.92
CA ALA A 201 14.89 8.02 0.25
C ALA A 201 15.67 7.91 1.57
N GLY A 202 16.88 7.37 1.53
CA GLY A 202 17.78 7.31 2.67
C GLY A 202 17.41 6.26 3.71
N LYS A 203 17.79 6.52 4.96
CA LYS A 203 17.58 5.56 6.07
C LYS A 203 16.09 5.35 6.31
N GLY A 204 15.68 4.10 6.37
CA GLY A 204 14.29 3.72 6.58
C GLY A 204 13.55 3.31 5.30
N ALA A 205 14.15 3.51 4.12
CA ALA A 205 13.63 2.95 2.88
C ALA A 205 13.54 1.42 2.96
N LYS A 206 12.53 0.84 2.31
CA LYS A 206 12.28 -0.60 2.36
C LYS A 206 12.08 -1.19 0.96
N ILE A 207 12.54 -2.41 0.80
CA ILE A 207 12.22 -3.27 -0.34
C ILE A 207 11.53 -4.50 0.23
N ALA A 208 10.30 -4.79 -0.19
CA ALA A 208 9.62 -6.02 0.19
C ALA A 208 9.34 -6.87 -1.05
N ILE A 209 9.66 -8.16 -0.96
CA ILE A 209 9.54 -9.10 -2.06
C ILE A 209 8.54 -10.18 -1.67
N VAL A 210 7.46 -10.30 -2.46
CA VAL A 210 6.46 -11.35 -2.26
C VAL A 210 7.01 -12.67 -2.79
N SER A 211 7.53 -13.47 -1.87
CA SER A 211 8.00 -14.83 -2.10
C SER A 211 6.88 -15.85 -1.82
N SER A 212 7.25 -17.09 -1.50
CA SER A 212 6.32 -18.13 -1.11
C SER A 212 7.00 -19.17 -0.22
N ARG A 213 6.27 -19.71 0.76
CA ARG A 213 6.75 -20.79 1.63
C ARG A 213 7.22 -22.02 0.84
N VAL A 214 6.66 -22.27 -0.35
CA VAL A 214 7.13 -23.38 -1.21
C VAL A 214 8.54 -23.18 -1.77
N GLY A 215 9.08 -21.95 -1.69
CA GLY A 215 10.48 -21.63 -1.96
C GLY A 215 11.42 -21.93 -0.79
N SER A 216 10.93 -22.47 0.33
CA SER A 216 11.77 -23.00 1.40
C SER A 216 12.23 -24.42 1.05
N MET A 217 13.55 -24.64 1.04
CA MET A 217 14.12 -25.97 0.88
C MET A 217 13.99 -26.81 2.16
N ALA A 218 14.11 -26.19 3.34
CA ALA A 218 13.96 -26.88 4.63
C ALA A 218 12.52 -27.39 4.86
N ASP A 219 11.53 -26.76 4.22
CA ASP A 219 10.11 -27.13 4.30
C ASP A 219 9.60 -27.84 3.03
N ASN A 220 10.51 -28.41 2.22
CA ASN A 220 10.13 -29.12 1.00
C ASN A 220 9.92 -30.63 1.24
N GLY A 221 8.78 -30.99 1.85
CA GLY A 221 8.34 -32.39 1.97
C GLY A 221 7.42 -32.88 0.85
N SER A 222 6.95 -31.99 -0.03
CA SER A 222 5.85 -32.27 -0.97
C SER A 222 6.26 -32.40 -2.44
N GLY A 223 7.41 -31.84 -2.86
CA GLY A 223 7.86 -31.88 -4.25
C GLY A 223 6.93 -31.14 -5.23
N GLY A 224 7.08 -31.42 -6.53
CA GLY A 224 6.33 -30.78 -7.62
C GLY A 224 6.58 -29.27 -7.73
N MET A 225 5.90 -28.60 -8.67
CA MET A 225 6.05 -27.15 -8.88
C MET A 225 7.52 -26.74 -9.06
N TYR A 226 8.29 -27.51 -9.84
CA TYR A 226 9.75 -27.37 -9.91
C TYR A 226 10.18 -25.96 -10.33
N ALA A 227 9.54 -25.40 -11.36
CA ALA A 227 9.81 -24.06 -11.84
C ALA A 227 9.39 -23.00 -10.83
N TYR A 228 8.19 -23.11 -10.26
CA TYR A 228 7.71 -22.12 -9.30
C TYR A 228 8.54 -22.13 -8.00
N ARG A 229 8.78 -23.30 -7.41
CA ARG A 229 9.60 -23.46 -6.19
C ARG A 229 11.02 -22.95 -6.40
N ALA A 230 11.68 -23.39 -7.47
CA ALA A 230 13.04 -22.94 -7.77
C ALA A 230 13.10 -21.41 -7.95
N SER A 231 12.10 -20.83 -8.61
CA SER A 231 12.05 -19.36 -8.78
C SER A 231 11.84 -18.61 -7.46
N LYS A 232 11.05 -19.15 -6.53
CA LYS A 232 10.83 -18.54 -5.20
C LYS A 232 12.02 -18.75 -4.26
N ALA A 233 12.71 -19.88 -4.34
CA ALA A 233 14.00 -20.07 -3.68
C ALA A 233 15.08 -19.12 -4.23
N ALA A 234 15.09 -18.90 -5.55
CA ALA A 234 16.03 -17.98 -6.18
C ALA A 234 15.78 -16.54 -5.73
N VAL A 235 14.53 -16.07 -5.74
CA VAL A 235 14.22 -14.73 -5.24
C VAL A 235 14.50 -14.59 -3.74
N ASN A 236 14.42 -15.69 -2.98
CA ASN A 236 14.87 -15.73 -1.60
C ASN A 236 16.37 -15.42 -1.47
N SER A 237 17.20 -16.12 -2.23
CA SER A 237 18.65 -15.88 -2.27
C SER A 237 19.00 -14.46 -2.74
N ILE A 238 18.29 -13.93 -3.73
CA ILE A 238 18.46 -12.55 -4.22
C ILE A 238 18.15 -11.56 -3.10
N GLY A 239 17.01 -11.71 -2.41
CA GLY A 239 16.61 -10.80 -1.33
C GLY A 239 17.62 -10.78 -0.17
N VAL A 240 18.20 -11.93 0.19
CA VAL A 240 19.28 -12.01 1.18
C VAL A 240 20.52 -11.24 0.71
N SER A 241 20.91 -11.38 -0.55
CA SER A 241 22.06 -10.66 -1.11
C SER A 241 21.82 -9.14 -1.12
N LEU A 242 20.66 -8.70 -1.61
CA LEU A 242 20.23 -7.30 -1.57
C LEU A 242 20.25 -6.75 -0.14
N SER A 243 19.83 -7.53 0.84
CA SER A 243 19.82 -7.11 2.24
C SER A 243 21.23 -6.82 2.77
N ALA A 244 22.23 -7.61 2.37
CA ALA A 244 23.61 -7.43 2.77
C ALA A 244 24.20 -6.16 2.13
N ASP A 245 23.97 -6.00 0.83
CA ASP A 245 24.52 -4.86 0.06
C ASP A 245 23.89 -3.53 0.48
N LEU A 246 22.61 -3.53 0.85
CA LEU A 246 21.87 -2.30 1.17
C LEU A 246 21.85 -1.97 2.67
N ARG A 247 22.31 -2.89 3.54
CA ARG A 247 22.40 -2.65 4.99
C ARG A 247 23.25 -1.41 5.35
N PRO A 248 24.43 -1.16 4.75
CA PRO A 248 25.22 0.04 5.01
C PRO A 248 24.48 1.35 4.67
N HIS A 249 23.51 1.28 3.75
CA HIS A 249 22.67 2.41 3.33
C HIS A 249 21.43 2.59 4.21
N GLY A 250 21.18 1.70 5.16
CA GLY A 250 20.01 1.77 6.05
C GLY A 250 18.70 1.37 5.37
N VAL A 251 18.77 0.59 4.29
CA VAL A 251 17.58 0.06 3.59
C VAL A 251 17.24 -1.33 4.12
N THR A 252 15.98 -1.56 4.43
CA THR A 252 15.49 -2.86 4.91
C THR A 252 14.97 -3.68 3.74
N VAL A 253 15.42 -4.93 3.61
CA VAL A 253 14.92 -5.87 2.59
C VAL A 253 14.16 -7.00 3.26
N LEU A 254 12.90 -7.20 2.90
CA LEU A 254 12.02 -8.21 3.51
C LEU A 254 11.53 -9.20 2.48
N LEU A 255 11.47 -10.47 2.87
CA LEU A 255 10.90 -11.52 2.05
C LEU A 255 9.61 -11.99 2.70
N LEU A 256 8.53 -12.05 1.93
CA LEU A 256 7.18 -12.17 2.46
C LEU A 256 6.43 -13.33 1.82
N HIS A 257 5.92 -14.25 2.63
CA HIS A 257 4.98 -15.27 2.21
C HIS A 257 3.54 -14.81 2.51
N PRO A 258 2.69 -14.64 1.48
CA PRO A 258 1.32 -14.14 1.65
C PRO A 258 0.32 -15.20 2.13
N GLY A 259 0.74 -16.44 2.42
CA GLY A 259 -0.23 -17.54 2.56
C GLY A 259 -0.84 -17.94 1.22
N VAL A 260 -1.89 -18.76 1.28
CA VAL A 260 -2.69 -19.14 0.11
C VAL A 260 -3.84 -18.15 -0.01
N ASN A 261 -3.94 -17.48 -1.16
CA ASN A 261 -4.93 -16.43 -1.40
C ASN A 261 -5.86 -16.81 -2.54
N ASN A 262 -7.12 -16.38 -2.45
CA ASN A 262 -8.12 -16.59 -3.49
C ASN A 262 -7.84 -15.66 -4.69
N THR A 263 -6.91 -16.07 -5.55
CA THR A 263 -6.44 -15.30 -6.72
C THR A 263 -6.38 -16.18 -7.96
N ASN A 264 -6.30 -15.55 -9.13
CA ASN A 264 -6.11 -16.24 -10.40
C ASN A 264 -4.73 -16.96 -10.53
N LEU A 265 -3.75 -16.64 -9.67
CA LEU A 265 -2.44 -17.30 -9.65
C LEU A 265 -2.57 -18.80 -9.35
N ALA A 266 -3.57 -19.15 -8.54
CA ALA A 266 -3.94 -20.51 -8.16
C ALA A 266 -4.86 -21.20 -9.19
N GLY A 267 -5.08 -20.61 -10.37
CA GLY A 267 -6.05 -21.06 -11.38
C GLY A 267 -5.81 -22.47 -11.93
N GLY A 268 -6.24 -23.48 -11.15
CA GLY A 268 -6.23 -24.90 -11.45
C GLY A 268 -5.21 -25.68 -10.61
N ILE A 269 -5.48 -25.92 -9.33
CA ILE A 269 -4.52 -26.60 -8.44
C ILE A 269 -4.71 -28.13 -8.38
N LEU A 270 -3.58 -28.82 -8.15
CA LEU A 270 -3.47 -30.20 -7.68
C LEU A 270 -4.46 -30.51 -6.52
N PRO A 271 -4.98 -31.75 -6.44
CA PRO A 271 -5.86 -32.18 -5.35
C PRO A 271 -5.33 -31.92 -3.93
N SER A 272 -4.00 -31.88 -3.74
CA SER A 272 -3.35 -31.65 -2.45
C SER A 272 -3.45 -30.21 -1.93
N LEU A 273 -3.87 -29.25 -2.76
CA LEU A 273 -4.09 -27.85 -2.38
C LEU A 273 -5.58 -27.48 -2.29
N ALA A 274 -6.49 -28.39 -2.65
CA ALA A 274 -7.93 -28.17 -2.51
C ALA A 274 -8.34 -27.92 -1.04
N GLN A 275 -7.67 -28.59 -0.09
CA GLN A 275 -7.85 -28.34 1.35
C GLN A 275 -7.28 -26.98 1.79
N ALA A 276 -6.16 -26.55 1.21
CA ALA A 276 -5.57 -25.24 1.50
C ALA A 276 -6.41 -24.08 0.90
N LEU A 277 -7.08 -24.33 -0.23
CA LEU A 277 -8.02 -23.38 -0.83
C LEU A 277 -9.31 -23.22 -0.02
N ALA A 278 -9.75 -24.24 0.72
CA ALA A 278 -10.85 -24.10 1.68
C ALA A 278 -10.51 -23.15 2.85
N GLN A 279 -9.23 -22.80 3.00
CA GLN A 279 -8.70 -21.82 3.96
C GLN A 279 -8.01 -20.64 3.24
N ALA A 280 -8.30 -20.43 1.95
CA ALA A 280 -7.71 -19.31 1.22
C ALA A 280 -8.18 -17.98 1.84
N PHE A 281 -7.22 -17.09 2.07
CA PHE A 281 -7.53 -15.74 2.54
C PHE A 281 -8.05 -14.88 1.40
N GLU A 282 -8.89 -13.91 1.75
CA GLU A 282 -9.20 -12.81 0.86
C GLU A 282 -7.94 -11.95 0.67
N PRO A 283 -7.55 -11.60 -0.58
CA PRO A 283 -6.31 -10.89 -0.84
C PRO A 283 -6.16 -9.58 -0.07
N ALA A 284 -7.27 -8.88 0.20
CA ALA A 284 -7.27 -7.64 0.98
C ALA A 284 -6.79 -7.86 2.42
N ASP A 285 -7.29 -8.91 3.09
CA ASP A 285 -6.93 -9.24 4.48
C ASP A 285 -5.44 -9.59 4.60
N THR A 286 -4.93 -10.36 3.63
CA THR A 286 -3.51 -10.70 3.58
C THR A 286 -2.65 -9.49 3.28
N ALA A 287 -3.07 -8.63 2.35
CA ALA A 287 -2.34 -7.42 2.00
C ALA A 287 -2.21 -6.48 3.20
N GLU A 288 -3.27 -6.31 4.00
CA GLU A 288 -3.24 -5.51 5.22
C GLU A 288 -2.23 -6.07 6.23
N LYS A 289 -2.26 -7.39 6.48
CA LYS A 289 -1.31 -8.05 7.39
C LYS A 289 0.14 -7.91 6.91
N LEU A 290 0.40 -8.14 5.62
CA LEU A 290 1.73 -8.00 5.05
C LEU A 290 2.22 -6.55 5.09
N PHE A 291 1.35 -5.58 4.80
CA PHE A 291 1.71 -4.18 4.84
C PHE A 291 2.06 -3.76 6.27
N LYS A 292 1.28 -4.18 7.27
CA LYS A 292 1.61 -3.96 8.68
C LYS A 292 2.98 -4.54 9.05
N LEU A 293 3.32 -5.75 8.58
CA LEU A 293 4.66 -6.30 8.76
C LEU A 293 5.73 -5.43 8.09
N VAL A 294 5.50 -4.97 6.86
CA VAL A 294 6.43 -4.06 6.18
C VAL A 294 6.63 -2.79 6.99
N GLU A 295 5.60 -2.23 7.60
CA GLU A 295 5.70 -1.03 8.45
C GLU A 295 6.49 -1.32 9.74
N GLU A 296 6.21 -2.41 10.44
CA GLU A 296 6.80 -2.76 11.73
C GLU A 296 8.26 -3.21 11.67
N LYS A 297 8.67 -3.92 10.60
CA LYS A 297 10.01 -4.52 10.51
C LYS A 297 11.10 -3.47 10.28
N THR A 298 12.25 -3.68 10.91
CA THR A 298 13.37 -2.72 10.90
C THR A 298 14.59 -3.30 10.18
N LEU A 299 15.69 -2.53 10.15
CA LEU A 299 16.97 -2.97 9.59
C LEU A 299 17.52 -4.25 10.26
N GLU A 300 17.12 -4.54 11.50
CA GLU A 300 17.47 -5.77 12.23
C GLU A 300 16.79 -7.01 11.66
N ASP A 301 15.69 -6.81 10.95
CA ASP A 301 14.93 -7.84 10.25
C ASP A 301 15.28 -7.98 8.78
N SER A 302 16.16 -7.12 8.27
CA SER A 302 16.61 -7.13 6.88
C SER A 302 17.22 -8.50 6.52
N GLY A 303 16.78 -9.04 5.39
CA GLY A 303 17.21 -10.35 4.87
C GLY A 303 16.43 -11.53 5.43
N LYS A 304 15.45 -11.34 6.32
CA LYS A 304 14.63 -12.44 6.86
C LYS A 304 13.38 -12.72 6.02
N PHE A 305 12.89 -13.96 6.14
CA PHE A 305 11.70 -14.45 5.45
C PHE A 305 10.53 -14.61 6.43
N PHE A 306 9.41 -13.94 6.19
CA PHE A 306 8.28 -13.90 7.10
C PHE A 306 7.01 -14.41 6.45
N GLN A 307 6.18 -15.10 7.24
CA GLN A 307 4.79 -15.38 6.91
C GLN A 307 3.90 -14.18 7.27
N TYR A 308 2.71 -14.09 6.69
CA TYR A 308 1.75 -13.01 6.90
C TYR A 308 1.31 -12.78 8.37
N GLU A 309 1.46 -13.75 9.28
CA GLU A 309 1.28 -13.54 10.73
C GLU A 309 2.52 -13.01 11.46
N GLY A 310 3.63 -12.77 10.75
CA GLY A 310 4.87 -12.22 11.29
C GLY A 310 5.89 -13.25 11.78
N ASN A 311 5.53 -14.54 11.77
CA ASN A 311 6.45 -15.63 12.07
C ASN A 311 7.55 -15.72 11.01
N GLN A 312 8.79 -15.88 11.45
CA GLN A 312 9.90 -16.14 10.53
C GLN A 312 9.81 -17.57 9.99
N LEU A 313 9.97 -17.72 8.67
CA LEU A 313 10.01 -18.99 7.97
C LEU A 313 11.47 -19.46 7.76
N PRO A 314 11.70 -20.77 7.70
CA PRO A 314 13.00 -21.30 7.30
C PRO A 314 13.24 -21.08 5.79
N TRP A 315 14.52 -21.15 5.41
CA TRP A 315 14.94 -21.12 4.00
C TRP A 315 14.68 -22.41 3.25
#